data_AF-A0A2N3API4-F1
#
_entry.id   AF-A0A2N3API4-F1
#
_cell.length_a   1.000
_cell.length_b   1.000
_cell.length_c   1.000
_cell.angle_alpha   90.00
_cell.angle_beta   90.00
_cell.angle_gamma   90.00
#
_symmetry.space_group_name_H-M   'P 1'
#
loop_
_entity.id
_entity.type
_entity.pdbx_description
1 polymer ?
#
loop_
_entity_poly.entity_id
_entity_poly.type
_entity_poly.pdbx_seq_one_letter_code
_entity_poly.pdbx_strand_id
1 'polypeptide(L)'
;MNFLNFKLNITRKGSKILHSLVLFFIIFLLLYAHSYSREKTSTEIVLSEGTLTDEQFFGEYTYRCYTGPPFRENIFQVYKGEELVYQSDIGYAYWLGEEEELFHPGDDITGDGIPNLVVMYSGGGNSSFNQSCYVFSLGDQFRLIQCLPEGKFVDINQDGKLDCIAYQPGFTFWHACHAGSPLPQIIYEYCDNEYLLAPALMYQPLPEEEEINKTLEEVKRRCAKIKKTKWDAHCWHNEEVYLDSSVWSYMLKLMFSGHPDGAYDFLDQVWPEGEKGKSSFIYDFEKPLNNTIWPALAPMFARIAQVKKEDPSASLEEEITQGVIRIWAYPENTKVYLNDQYLGEAPLSTDLLAPGEYNIRLSQPGYYDIDINAEVVPLHIQEAEGRLKQKVGNSTLFISSTPEKAEAFLDDTYIGVTPLKVDKILSGMHSLAFMKPGYHLYEKTFYIYPATDREIIAELEEDKSVPIDEVISMPLIDLILILLM
;
A
#
# COMPACT_ATOMS: atom_id res chain seq x y z
N MET A 1 4.76 -69.16 7.62
CA MET A 1 4.32 -68.63 8.93
C MET A 1 4.94 -67.25 9.09
N ASN A 2 4.17 -66.33 9.71
CA ASN A 2 4.41 -64.90 9.94
C ASN A 2 4.08 -63.95 8.78
N PHE A 3 2.78 -63.62 8.70
CA PHE A 3 2.23 -62.39 8.17
C PHE A 3 2.56 -61.22 9.12
N LEU A 4 3.10 -60.11 8.60
CA LEU A 4 2.92 -58.79 9.20
C LEU A 4 2.02 -57.95 8.28
N ASN A 5 0.86 -57.57 8.82
CA ASN A 5 -0.08 -56.63 8.23
C ASN A 5 0.48 -55.20 8.31
N PHE A 6 0.46 -54.47 7.18
CA PHE A 6 0.35 -53.01 7.22
C PHE A 6 -0.92 -52.60 6.48
N LYS A 7 -1.96 -52.29 7.25
CA LYS A 7 -3.18 -51.61 6.78
C LYS A 7 -2.92 -50.11 6.83
N LEU A 8 -2.72 -49.48 5.67
CA LEU A 8 -2.87 -48.04 5.54
C LEU A 8 -4.36 -47.72 5.37
N ASN A 9 -4.92 -47.10 6.41
CA ASN A 9 -6.32 -46.75 6.51
C ASN A 9 -6.50 -45.33 5.95
N ILE A 10 -6.69 -45.19 4.63
CA ILE A 10 -7.00 -43.90 4.02
C ILE A 10 -8.50 -43.65 4.19
N THR A 11 -8.85 -42.76 5.12
CA THR A 11 -10.22 -42.28 5.30
C THR A 11 -10.70 -41.52 4.07
N ARG A 12 -11.93 -41.82 3.64
CA ARG A 12 -12.71 -41.27 2.51
C ARG A 12 -12.92 -39.74 2.50
N LYS A 13 -12.27 -38.98 3.38
CA LYS A 13 -12.40 -37.52 3.57
C LYS A 13 -11.28 -36.72 2.89
N GLY A 14 -10.09 -37.30 2.67
CA GLY A 14 -8.96 -36.63 2.00
C GLY A 14 -9.13 -36.49 0.48
N SER A 15 -9.78 -37.46 -0.16
CA SER A 15 -10.00 -37.47 -1.63
C SER A 15 -10.94 -36.35 -2.11
N LYS A 16 -11.86 -35.86 -1.26
CA LYS A 16 -12.78 -34.76 -1.61
C LYS A 16 -12.12 -33.37 -1.54
N ILE A 17 -11.12 -33.19 -0.68
CA ILE A 17 -10.40 -31.92 -0.52
C ILE A 17 -9.46 -31.70 -1.72
N LEU A 18 -8.80 -32.77 -2.18
CA LEU A 18 -7.92 -32.73 -3.35
C LEU A 18 -8.68 -32.45 -4.67
N HIS A 19 -9.86 -33.07 -4.86
CA HIS A 19 -10.72 -32.77 -6.01
C HIS A 19 -11.28 -31.34 -5.97
N SER A 20 -11.53 -30.78 -4.78
CA SER A 20 -12.00 -29.40 -4.63
C SER A 20 -10.91 -28.36 -4.91
N LEU A 21 -9.65 -28.66 -4.56
CA LEU A 21 -8.50 -27.79 -4.83
C LEU A 21 -8.13 -27.77 -6.32
N VAL A 22 -8.17 -28.92 -7.00
CA VAL A 22 -7.91 -29.01 -8.45
C VAL A 22 -9.00 -28.29 -9.26
N LEU A 23 -10.28 -28.40 -8.84
CA LEU A 23 -11.37 -27.67 -9.48
C LEU A 23 -11.26 -26.15 -9.26
N PHE A 24 -10.82 -25.72 -8.08
CA PHE A 24 -10.56 -24.31 -7.78
C PHE A 24 -9.39 -23.76 -8.62
N PHE A 25 -8.33 -24.55 -8.81
CA PHE A 25 -7.16 -24.17 -9.60
C PHE A 25 -7.48 -24.05 -11.11
N ILE A 26 -8.35 -24.93 -11.64
CA ILE A 26 -8.82 -24.85 -13.03
C ILE A 26 -9.76 -23.65 -13.26
N ILE A 27 -10.62 -23.32 -12.29
CA ILE A 27 -11.45 -22.11 -12.34
C ILE A 27 -10.57 -20.84 -12.24
N PHE A 28 -9.53 -20.85 -11.41
CA PHE A 28 -8.57 -19.76 -11.29
C PHE A 28 -7.77 -19.55 -12.59
N LEU A 29 -7.30 -20.64 -13.22
CA LEU A 29 -6.63 -20.59 -14.53
C LEU A 29 -7.55 -20.14 -15.67
N LEU A 30 -8.84 -20.50 -15.63
CA LEU A 30 -9.83 -20.02 -16.60
C LEU A 30 -10.17 -18.54 -16.39
N LEU A 31 -10.22 -18.06 -15.15
CA LEU A 31 -10.39 -16.63 -14.83
C LEU A 31 -9.13 -15.81 -15.20
N TYR A 32 -7.95 -16.36 -14.98
CA TYR A 32 -6.66 -15.76 -15.34
C TYR A 32 -6.44 -15.75 -16.86
N ALA A 33 -6.86 -16.80 -17.59
CA ALA A 33 -6.84 -16.81 -19.04
C ALA A 33 -7.91 -15.90 -19.66
N HIS A 34 -9.03 -15.64 -18.95
CA HIS A 34 -10.02 -14.65 -19.37
C HIS A 34 -9.54 -13.21 -19.16
N SER A 35 -8.68 -12.95 -18.16
CA SER A 35 -8.08 -11.62 -17.98
C SER A 35 -7.01 -11.32 -19.05
N TYR A 36 -6.34 -12.34 -19.60
CA TYR A 36 -5.23 -12.16 -20.54
C TYR A 36 -5.64 -12.03 -22.03
N SER A 37 -6.89 -12.33 -22.42
CA SER A 37 -7.33 -12.20 -23.83
C SER A 37 -8.01 -10.87 -24.19
N ARG A 38 -7.97 -9.88 -23.30
CA ARG A 38 -8.51 -8.52 -23.52
C ARG A 38 -7.48 -7.52 -24.03
N GLU A 39 -6.50 -7.94 -24.82
CA GLU A 39 -5.69 -6.99 -25.62
C GLU A 39 -6.37 -6.67 -26.96
N LYS A 40 -7.53 -6.02 -26.83
CA LYS A 40 -8.09 -5.09 -27.82
C LYS A 40 -8.86 -4.02 -27.05
N THR A 41 -8.18 -2.89 -26.82
CA THR A 41 -8.74 -1.57 -26.46
C THR A 41 -9.89 -1.56 -25.45
N SER A 42 -9.60 -1.88 -24.18
CA SER A 42 -10.56 -1.69 -23.08
C SER A 42 -10.97 -0.22 -22.90
N THR A 43 -10.06 0.73 -23.12
CA THR A 43 -10.31 2.18 -22.96
C THR A 43 -11.24 2.76 -24.02
N GLU A 44 -11.19 2.28 -25.26
CA GLU A 44 -11.99 2.80 -26.38
C GLU A 44 -13.42 2.24 -26.36
N ILE A 45 -13.60 0.99 -25.91
CA ILE A 45 -14.91 0.31 -25.86
C ILE A 45 -15.83 0.91 -24.79
N VAL A 46 -15.27 1.34 -23.64
CA VAL A 46 -16.07 1.95 -22.55
C VAL A 46 -16.66 3.32 -22.96
N LEU A 47 -15.99 4.05 -23.85
CA LEU A 47 -16.41 5.39 -24.28
C LEU A 47 -17.64 5.39 -25.21
N SER A 48 -17.84 4.34 -26.01
CA SER A 48 -18.88 4.33 -27.06
C SER A 48 -20.22 3.74 -26.63
N GLU A 49 -20.31 3.07 -25.47
CA GLU A 49 -21.49 2.29 -25.05
C GLU A 49 -22.05 2.68 -23.66
N GLY A 50 -21.41 3.62 -22.95
CA GLY A 50 -21.85 4.06 -21.62
C GLY A 50 -23.13 4.91 -21.63
N THR A 51 -23.97 4.77 -20.61
CA THR A 51 -25.14 5.63 -20.38
C THR A 51 -24.73 6.85 -19.57
N LEU A 52 -25.04 8.06 -20.03
CA LEU A 52 -24.86 9.30 -19.26
C LEU A 52 -25.80 9.28 -18.05
N THR A 53 -25.24 9.35 -16.85
CA THR A 53 -25.98 9.30 -15.58
C THR A 53 -26.05 10.63 -14.84
N ASP A 54 -25.08 11.52 -15.08
CA ASP A 54 -25.05 12.85 -14.49
C ASP A 54 -24.39 13.84 -15.45
N GLU A 55 -24.91 15.07 -15.50
CA GLU A 55 -24.37 16.17 -16.30
C GLU A 55 -24.62 17.48 -15.56
N GLN A 56 -23.55 18.23 -15.30
CA GLN A 56 -23.57 19.47 -14.52
C GLN A 56 -22.71 20.54 -15.20
N PHE A 57 -23.08 21.81 -15.05
CA PHE A 57 -22.47 22.94 -15.76
C PHE A 57 -21.88 23.96 -14.79
N PHE A 58 -20.63 24.35 -15.03
CA PHE A 58 -19.86 25.29 -14.20
C PHE A 58 -19.18 26.33 -15.10
N GLY A 59 -19.92 27.39 -15.44
CA GLY A 59 -19.46 28.38 -16.41
C GLY A 59 -19.25 27.78 -17.79
N GLU A 60 -18.00 27.74 -18.26
CA GLU A 60 -17.61 27.12 -19.53
C GLU A 60 -17.30 25.61 -19.41
N TYR A 61 -17.27 25.08 -18.17
CA TYR A 61 -16.98 23.69 -17.92
C TYR A 61 -18.25 22.84 -17.82
N THR A 62 -18.17 21.61 -18.31
CA THR A 62 -19.23 20.60 -18.18
C THR A 62 -18.66 19.32 -17.57
N TYR A 63 -19.21 18.90 -16.43
CA TYR A 63 -18.95 17.59 -15.85
C TYR A 63 -19.95 16.58 -16.40
N ARG A 64 -19.49 15.38 -16.74
CA ARG A 64 -20.34 14.26 -17.16
C ARG A 64 -19.88 12.97 -16.49
N CYS A 65 -20.83 12.20 -15.96
CA CYS A 65 -20.58 10.87 -15.45
C CYS A 65 -21.33 9.84 -16.29
N TYR A 66 -20.66 8.75 -16.65
CA TYR A 66 -21.20 7.66 -17.46
C TYR A 66 -21.07 6.33 -16.72
N THR A 67 -22.05 5.45 -16.92
CA THR A 67 -21.99 4.06 -16.47
C THR A 67 -21.96 3.11 -17.66
N GLY A 68 -20.94 2.25 -17.74
CA GLY A 68 -20.73 1.28 -18.83
C GLY A 68 -21.13 -0.17 -18.48
N PRO A 69 -21.38 -1.03 -19.50
CA PRO A 69 -21.47 -2.48 -19.31
C PRO A 69 -20.07 -3.11 -19.03
N PRO A 70 -19.97 -4.28 -18.34
CA PRO A 70 -21.06 -5.19 -18.02
C PRO A 70 -21.81 -4.86 -16.73
N PHE A 71 -21.24 -4.20 -15.71
CA PHE A 71 -21.96 -3.75 -14.50
C PHE A 71 -21.16 -2.72 -13.69
N ARG A 72 -21.81 -1.62 -13.27
CA ARG A 72 -21.35 -0.67 -12.22
C ARG A 72 -19.91 -0.17 -12.37
N GLU A 73 -19.45 -0.04 -13.60
CA GLU A 73 -18.20 0.65 -13.90
C GLU A 73 -18.58 2.06 -14.39
N ASN A 74 -18.00 3.06 -13.75
CA ASN A 74 -18.21 4.45 -14.05
C ASN A 74 -16.94 5.08 -14.61
N ILE A 75 -17.13 6.09 -15.43
CA ILE A 75 -16.10 7.07 -15.78
C ILE A 75 -16.71 8.46 -15.60
N PHE A 76 -15.89 9.44 -15.25
CA PHE A 76 -16.29 10.83 -15.39
C PHE A 76 -15.37 11.58 -16.35
N GLN A 77 -15.93 12.61 -16.95
CA GLN A 77 -15.27 13.48 -17.91
C GLN A 77 -15.54 14.93 -17.54
N VAL A 78 -14.54 15.77 -17.78
CA VAL A 78 -14.69 17.23 -17.69
C VAL A 78 -14.36 17.82 -19.05
N TYR A 79 -15.26 18.66 -19.52
CA TYR A 79 -15.16 19.37 -20.79
C TYR A 79 -15.02 20.87 -20.54
N LYS A 80 -14.28 21.57 -21.40
CA LYS A 80 -14.26 23.03 -21.53
C LYS A 80 -14.87 23.40 -22.87
N GLY A 81 -16.10 23.92 -22.88
CA GLY A 81 -16.90 23.99 -24.10
C GLY A 81 -17.12 22.59 -24.70
N GLU A 82 -16.55 22.33 -25.88
CA GLU A 82 -16.61 21.02 -26.56
C GLU A 82 -15.33 20.19 -26.37
N GLU A 83 -14.27 20.75 -25.79
CA GLU A 83 -12.98 20.09 -25.62
C GLU A 83 -12.96 19.23 -24.36
N LEU A 84 -12.59 17.95 -24.47
CA LEU A 84 -12.38 17.06 -23.32
C LEU A 84 -11.04 17.43 -22.64
N VAL A 85 -11.10 17.95 -21.42
CA VAL A 85 -9.91 18.35 -20.65
C VAL A 85 -9.49 17.32 -19.60
N TYR A 86 -10.39 16.44 -19.19
CA TYR A 86 -10.09 15.34 -18.27
C TYR A 86 -10.99 14.14 -18.46
N GLN A 87 -10.42 12.95 -18.26
CA GLN A 87 -11.15 11.70 -18.15
C GLN A 87 -10.54 10.84 -17.04
N SER A 88 -11.40 10.29 -16.19
CA SER A 88 -10.97 9.37 -15.13
C SER A 88 -10.61 7.99 -15.69
N ASP A 89 -9.87 7.23 -14.89
CA ASP A 89 -9.83 5.78 -15.05
C ASP A 89 -11.21 5.15 -14.82
N ILE A 90 -11.38 3.91 -15.27
CA ILE A 90 -12.58 3.12 -14.98
C ILE A 90 -12.63 2.85 -13.48
N GLY A 91 -13.71 3.30 -12.84
CA GLY A 91 -13.91 3.19 -11.40
C GLY A 91 -15.22 2.49 -11.05
N TYR A 92 -15.39 2.09 -9.79
CA TYR A 92 -16.67 1.52 -9.35
C TYR A 92 -17.76 2.58 -9.20
N ALA A 93 -17.44 3.73 -8.60
CA ALA A 93 -18.36 4.86 -8.56
C ALA A 93 -17.62 6.20 -8.51
N TYR A 94 -18.20 7.19 -9.18
CA TYR A 94 -17.81 8.60 -9.13
C TYR A 94 -19.06 9.45 -8.92
N TRP A 95 -18.96 10.48 -8.09
CA TRP A 95 -20.02 11.46 -7.86
C TRP A 95 -19.41 12.81 -7.48
N LEU A 96 -20.15 13.90 -7.70
CA LEU A 96 -19.71 15.21 -7.25
C LEU A 96 -19.75 15.30 -5.73
N GLY A 97 -18.66 15.78 -5.15
CA GLY A 97 -18.60 16.11 -3.74
C GLY A 97 -19.46 17.34 -3.46
N GLU A 98 -20.36 17.21 -2.50
CA GLU A 98 -21.15 18.30 -1.97
C GLU A 98 -21.32 18.09 -0.47
N GLU A 99 -21.31 19.18 0.30
CA GLU A 99 -21.65 19.15 1.71
C GLU A 99 -22.68 20.23 2.00
N GLU A 100 -23.86 19.79 2.43
CA GLU A 100 -24.98 20.68 2.72
C GLU A 100 -24.55 21.78 3.69
N GLU A 101 -24.83 23.03 3.34
CA GLU A 101 -24.44 24.25 4.07
C GLU A 101 -22.93 24.58 4.09
N LEU A 102 -22.05 23.76 3.51
CA LEU A 102 -20.61 23.98 3.47
C LEU A 102 -20.11 24.37 2.07
N PHE A 103 -20.34 23.54 1.06
CA PHE A 103 -19.97 23.87 -0.32
C PHE A 103 -20.76 23.06 -1.34
N HIS A 104 -20.88 23.65 -2.53
CA HIS A 104 -21.45 23.04 -3.72
C HIS A 104 -20.38 22.89 -4.81
N PRO A 105 -20.55 21.95 -5.76
CA PRO A 105 -19.71 21.86 -6.93
C PRO A 105 -19.65 23.20 -7.68
N GLY A 106 -18.44 23.69 -7.97
CA GLY A 106 -18.23 24.99 -8.62
C GLY A 106 -18.04 26.16 -7.65
N ASP A 107 -18.10 25.96 -6.33
CA ASP A 107 -17.69 26.97 -5.36
C ASP A 107 -16.16 27.13 -5.34
N ASP A 108 -15.68 28.29 -4.91
CA ASP A 108 -14.27 28.54 -4.60
C ASP A 108 -13.96 28.00 -3.21
N ILE A 109 -13.33 26.83 -3.15
CA ILE A 109 -12.92 26.18 -1.90
C ILE A 109 -11.47 26.47 -1.54
N THR A 110 -10.74 27.11 -2.45
CA THR A 110 -9.30 27.40 -2.32
C THR A 110 -9.01 28.84 -1.93
N GLY A 111 -10.02 29.72 -1.98
CA GLY A 111 -9.95 31.13 -1.61
C GLY A 111 -9.20 32.00 -2.63
N ASP A 112 -8.94 31.49 -3.83
CA ASP A 112 -8.20 32.17 -4.90
C ASP A 112 -9.12 32.88 -5.92
N GLY A 113 -10.43 32.81 -5.70
CA GLY A 113 -11.46 33.35 -6.58
C GLY A 113 -11.78 32.46 -7.78
N ILE A 114 -11.23 31.24 -7.84
CA ILE A 114 -11.40 30.31 -8.96
C ILE A 114 -12.35 29.17 -8.53
N PRO A 115 -13.42 28.90 -9.30
CA PRO A 115 -14.29 27.75 -9.05
C PRO A 115 -13.54 26.42 -9.01
N ASN A 116 -13.90 25.55 -8.07
CA ASN A 116 -13.34 24.22 -7.96
C ASN A 116 -14.37 23.13 -8.21
N LEU A 117 -13.90 21.95 -8.62
CA LEU A 117 -14.71 20.75 -8.70
C LEU A 117 -14.11 19.69 -7.80
N VAL A 118 -14.88 19.18 -6.84
CA VAL A 118 -14.51 18.00 -6.06
C VAL A 118 -15.27 16.80 -6.60
N VAL A 119 -14.56 15.75 -7.02
CA VAL A 119 -15.16 14.50 -7.50
C VAL A 119 -14.74 13.37 -6.56
N MET A 120 -15.71 12.74 -5.92
CA MET A 120 -15.50 11.63 -5.01
C MET A 120 -15.40 10.32 -5.79
N TYR A 121 -14.60 9.40 -5.28
CA TYR A 121 -14.38 8.07 -5.85
C TYR A 121 -14.52 6.99 -4.79
N SER A 122 -15.24 5.92 -5.14
CA SER A 122 -15.25 4.67 -4.39
C SER A 122 -14.78 3.54 -5.29
N GLY A 123 -13.77 2.80 -4.84
CA GLY A 123 -13.25 1.60 -5.50
C GLY A 123 -14.10 0.34 -5.29
N GLY A 124 -15.25 0.46 -4.62
CA GLY A 124 -16.17 -0.65 -4.37
C GLY A 124 -15.78 -1.56 -3.21
N GLY A 125 -16.68 -2.50 -2.87
CA GLY A 125 -16.59 -3.31 -1.65
C GLY A 125 -17.24 -2.63 -0.43
N ASN A 126 -17.48 -3.39 0.63
CA ASN A 126 -18.07 -2.87 1.89
C ASN A 126 -17.07 -2.10 2.76
N SER A 127 -15.90 -1.73 2.22
CA SER A 127 -14.80 -1.22 3.01
C SER A 127 -14.41 0.19 2.58
N SER A 128 -14.45 1.13 3.51
CA SER A 128 -14.12 2.54 3.33
C SER A 128 -12.65 2.85 3.00
N PHE A 129 -11.86 1.83 2.67
CA PHE A 129 -10.40 1.89 2.61
C PHE A 129 -9.85 2.11 1.20
N ASN A 130 -10.71 2.18 0.18
CA ASN A 130 -10.32 2.39 -1.21
C ASN A 130 -11.14 3.53 -1.81
N GLN A 131 -11.13 4.67 -1.14
CA GLN A 131 -11.88 5.86 -1.52
C GLN A 131 -10.93 7.06 -1.62
N SER A 132 -11.16 7.90 -2.61
CA SER A 132 -10.34 9.08 -2.89
C SER A 132 -11.24 10.24 -3.31
N CYS A 133 -10.73 11.46 -3.26
CA CYS A 133 -11.38 12.60 -3.88
C CYS A 133 -10.39 13.35 -4.79
N TYR A 134 -10.90 13.81 -5.93
CA TYR A 134 -10.15 14.58 -6.90
C TYR A 134 -10.58 16.03 -6.76
N VAL A 135 -9.63 16.94 -6.52
CA VAL A 135 -9.89 18.38 -6.46
C VAL A 135 -9.35 19.02 -7.72
N PHE A 136 -10.22 19.70 -8.47
CA PHE A 136 -9.87 20.40 -9.70
C PHE A 136 -10.06 21.90 -9.54
N SER A 137 -9.21 22.69 -10.20
CA SER A 137 -9.42 24.11 -10.46
C SER A 137 -10.04 24.28 -11.86
N LEU A 138 -11.14 25.02 -11.93
CA LEU A 138 -11.89 25.33 -13.15
C LEU A 138 -11.60 26.76 -13.65
N GLY A 139 -10.36 27.22 -13.50
CA GLY A 139 -9.94 28.54 -14.00
C GLY A 139 -9.75 28.57 -15.53
N ASP A 140 -9.07 29.61 -16.02
CA ASP A 140 -8.71 29.72 -17.44
C ASP A 140 -7.93 28.49 -17.94
N GLN A 141 -7.15 27.88 -17.06
CA GLN A 141 -6.50 26.59 -17.29
C GLN A 141 -7.11 25.55 -16.35
N PHE A 142 -7.63 24.47 -16.93
CA PHE A 142 -8.08 23.32 -16.16
C PHE A 142 -6.90 22.63 -15.50
N ARG A 143 -6.98 22.39 -14.19
CA ARG A 143 -5.90 21.75 -13.42
C ARG A 143 -6.49 20.76 -12.42
N LEU A 144 -6.01 19.53 -12.41
CA LEU A 144 -6.12 18.65 -11.23
C LEU A 144 -5.17 19.22 -10.17
N ILE A 145 -5.73 19.75 -9.09
CA ILE A 145 -4.95 20.22 -7.93
C ILE A 145 -4.30 19.01 -7.27
N GLN A 146 -5.13 18.06 -6.83
CA GLN A 146 -4.64 16.86 -6.15
C GLN A 146 -5.69 15.74 -6.13
N CYS A 147 -5.21 14.50 -6.05
CA CYS A 147 -6.01 13.36 -5.62
C CYS A 147 -5.68 13.10 -4.15
N LEU A 148 -6.67 13.25 -3.28
CA LEU A 148 -6.55 13.08 -1.84
C LEU A 148 -7.24 11.78 -1.40
N PRO A 149 -6.92 11.24 -0.21
CA PRO A 149 -7.81 10.28 0.43
C PRO A 149 -9.21 10.87 0.55
N GLU A 150 -10.25 10.03 0.46
CA GLU A 150 -11.62 10.52 0.65
C GLU A 150 -11.73 11.20 2.02
N GLY A 151 -12.32 12.39 2.01
CA GLY A 151 -12.42 13.23 3.18
C GLY A 151 -13.56 14.22 3.07
N LYS A 152 -13.85 14.82 4.23
CA LYS A 152 -14.83 15.87 4.42
C LYS A 152 -14.14 17.23 4.30
N PHE A 153 -14.73 18.16 3.56
CA PHE A 153 -14.16 19.50 3.34
C PHE A 153 -14.80 20.53 4.28
N VAL A 154 -13.98 21.18 5.11
CA VAL A 154 -14.42 22.13 6.15
C VAL A 154 -13.37 23.22 6.32
N ASP A 155 -13.80 24.47 6.48
CA ASP A 155 -12.93 25.56 6.92
C ASP A 155 -12.66 25.45 8.43
N ILE A 156 -11.55 24.81 8.83
CA ILE A 156 -11.26 24.50 10.23
C ILE A 156 -10.68 25.73 10.95
N ASN A 157 -9.81 26.47 10.26
CA ASN A 157 -9.10 27.63 10.79
C ASN A 157 -9.83 28.97 10.56
N GLN A 158 -10.98 28.96 9.86
CA GLN A 158 -11.81 30.12 9.52
C GLN A 158 -11.09 31.12 8.61
N ASP A 159 -10.22 30.64 7.72
CA ASP A 159 -9.48 31.47 6.77
C ASP A 159 -10.20 31.65 5.42
N GLY A 160 -11.36 31.00 5.25
CA GLY A 160 -12.16 31.04 4.03
C GLY A 160 -11.78 29.97 2.99
N LYS A 161 -10.85 29.07 3.31
CA LYS A 161 -10.47 27.92 2.47
C LYS A 161 -10.94 26.64 3.14
N LEU A 162 -11.28 25.62 2.35
CA LEU A 162 -11.72 24.35 2.89
C LEU A 162 -10.55 23.38 3.03
N ASP A 163 -10.33 22.91 4.26
CA ASP A 163 -9.42 21.84 4.62
C ASP A 163 -10.07 20.48 4.41
N CYS A 164 -9.27 19.47 4.03
CA CYS A 164 -9.76 18.11 3.86
C CYS A 164 -9.47 17.27 5.11
N ILE A 165 -10.53 16.90 5.84
CA ILE A 165 -10.50 15.94 6.94
C ILE A 165 -10.62 14.53 6.37
N ALA A 166 -9.53 13.78 6.41
CA ALA A 166 -9.45 12.41 5.94
C ALA A 166 -9.05 11.44 7.06
N TYR A 167 -8.84 10.18 6.70
CA TYR A 167 -8.51 9.12 7.65
C TYR A 167 -7.34 8.28 7.15
N GLN A 168 -6.51 7.81 8.09
CA GLN A 168 -5.32 7.01 7.81
C GLN A 168 -5.64 5.51 7.94
N PRO A 169 -5.74 4.73 6.83
CA PRO A 169 -6.18 3.33 6.87
C PRO A 169 -5.12 2.32 7.30
N GLY A 170 -3.90 2.73 7.69
CA GLY A 170 -2.76 1.84 7.92
C GLY A 170 -2.93 0.71 8.96
N PHE A 171 -3.98 0.74 9.79
CA PHE A 171 -4.31 -0.30 10.78
C PHE A 171 -5.54 -1.14 10.41
N THR A 172 -6.01 -1.02 9.18
CA THR A 172 -7.11 -1.80 8.64
C THR A 172 -6.85 -3.30 8.76
N PHE A 173 -7.76 -4.01 9.42
CA PHE A 173 -7.68 -5.45 9.72
C PHE A 173 -6.46 -5.91 10.55
N TRP A 174 -5.64 -5.00 11.07
CA TRP A 174 -4.53 -5.37 11.94
C TRP A 174 -5.07 -5.78 13.32
N HIS A 175 -5.07 -7.10 13.59
CA HIS A 175 -5.65 -7.73 14.79
C HIS A 175 -7.11 -7.32 15.08
N ALA A 176 -7.85 -6.89 14.06
CA ALA A 176 -9.21 -6.38 14.19
C ALA A 176 -10.11 -6.88 13.04
N CYS A 177 -11.42 -6.92 13.30
CA CYS A 177 -12.40 -7.03 12.21
C CYS A 177 -12.59 -5.66 11.53
N HIS A 178 -13.37 -5.62 10.45
CA HIS A 178 -13.67 -4.39 9.73
C HIS A 178 -14.16 -3.26 10.66
N ALA A 179 -15.18 -3.53 11.47
CA ALA A 179 -15.78 -2.55 12.39
C ALA A 179 -14.88 -2.18 13.58
N GLY A 180 -13.86 -2.99 13.88
CA GLY A 180 -12.89 -2.71 14.94
C GLY A 180 -11.59 -2.09 14.44
N SER A 181 -11.45 -1.89 13.12
CA SER A 181 -10.25 -1.30 12.54
C SER A 181 -10.23 0.20 12.80
N PRO A 182 -9.19 0.74 13.45
CA PRO A 182 -9.11 2.18 13.69
C PRO A 182 -8.76 2.95 12.42
N LEU A 183 -9.30 4.16 12.35
CA LEU A 183 -9.09 5.13 11.30
C LEU A 183 -8.76 6.47 11.97
N PRO A 184 -7.49 6.69 12.39
CA PRO A 184 -7.11 7.99 12.95
C PRO A 184 -7.27 9.08 11.89
N GLN A 185 -7.77 10.24 12.34
CA GLN A 185 -8.00 11.41 11.49
C GLN A 185 -6.67 12.04 11.07
N ILE A 186 -6.62 12.52 9.84
CA ILE A 186 -5.56 13.38 9.29
C ILE A 186 -6.21 14.58 8.60
N ILE A 187 -5.50 15.70 8.55
CA ILE A 187 -6.04 16.95 7.99
C ILE A 187 -5.06 17.47 6.96
N TYR A 188 -5.59 17.81 5.78
CA TYR A 188 -4.85 18.53 4.75
C TYR A 188 -5.36 19.96 4.63
N GLU A 189 -4.46 20.92 4.66
CA GLU A 189 -4.71 22.36 4.49
C GLU A 189 -4.29 22.81 3.10
N TYR A 190 -5.08 23.69 2.47
CA TYR A 190 -4.74 24.21 1.14
C TYR A 190 -3.66 25.31 1.22
N CYS A 191 -2.48 25.00 0.69
CA CYS A 191 -1.31 25.87 0.68
C CYS A 191 -1.01 26.33 -0.75
N ASP A 192 -1.65 27.42 -1.18
CA ASP A 192 -1.54 28.13 -2.49
C ASP A 192 -1.81 27.29 -3.76
N ASN A 193 -1.29 26.08 -3.88
CA ASN A 193 -1.33 25.23 -5.06
C ASN A 193 -1.67 23.77 -4.81
N GLU A 194 -1.51 23.30 -3.59
CA GLU A 194 -1.73 21.90 -3.22
C GLU A 194 -2.21 21.79 -1.78
N TYR A 195 -2.72 20.62 -1.43
CA TYR A 195 -3.14 20.27 -0.08
C TYR A 195 -1.98 19.57 0.64
N LEU A 196 -1.54 20.16 1.75
CA LEU A 196 -0.45 19.65 2.57
C LEU A 196 -0.98 19.16 3.91
N LEU A 197 -0.40 18.09 4.44
CA LEU A 197 -0.77 17.60 5.77
C LEU A 197 -0.42 18.64 6.83
N ALA A 198 -1.39 18.98 7.67
CA ALA A 198 -1.33 20.07 8.64
C ALA A 198 -1.39 19.57 10.09
N PRO A 199 -0.26 19.10 10.68
CA PRO A 199 -0.18 18.70 12.08
C PRO A 199 -0.72 19.74 13.07
N ALA A 200 -0.60 21.04 12.78
CA ALA A 200 -1.13 22.10 13.64
C ALA A 200 -2.66 22.02 13.79
N LEU A 201 -3.39 21.80 12.69
CA LEU A 201 -4.84 21.61 12.69
C LEU A 201 -5.26 20.28 13.33
N MET A 202 -4.37 19.27 13.31
CA MET A 202 -4.62 17.96 13.94
C MET A 202 -4.43 17.98 15.45
N TYR A 203 -3.60 18.89 15.97
CA TYR A 203 -3.26 18.94 17.39
C TYR A 203 -4.49 19.29 18.23
N GLN A 204 -4.77 18.46 19.24
CA GLN A 204 -5.81 18.72 20.23
C GLN A 204 -5.20 18.68 21.62
N PRO A 205 -5.74 19.38 22.64
CA PRO A 205 -5.32 19.17 24.03
C PRO A 205 -5.48 17.70 24.45
N LEU A 206 -4.65 17.25 25.40
CA LEU A 206 -4.86 15.95 26.03
C LEU A 206 -6.29 15.87 26.60
N PRO A 207 -6.97 14.72 26.46
CA PRO A 207 -8.24 14.49 27.14
C PRO A 207 -8.07 14.64 28.66
N GLU A 208 -9.11 15.11 29.33
CA GLU A 208 -9.15 15.21 30.79
C GLU A 208 -8.95 13.84 31.45
N GLU A 209 -8.32 13.82 32.62
CA GLU A 209 -7.97 12.58 33.33
C GLU A 209 -9.19 11.67 33.59
N GLU A 210 -10.37 12.27 33.83
CA GLU A 210 -11.62 11.52 34.00
C GLU A 210 -12.03 10.75 32.73
N GLU A 211 -11.85 11.35 31.54
CA GLU A 211 -12.15 10.69 30.25
C GLU A 211 -11.17 9.55 29.98
N ILE A 212 -9.88 9.76 30.27
CA ILE A 212 -8.84 8.74 30.15
C ILE A 212 -9.17 7.55 31.06
N ASN A 213 -9.48 7.80 32.33
CA ASN A 213 -9.82 6.76 33.30
C ASN A 213 -11.09 5.97 32.90
N LYS A 214 -12.11 6.66 32.39
CA LYS A 214 -13.32 6.00 31.87
C LYS A 214 -13.00 5.08 30.70
N THR A 215 -12.15 5.54 29.78
CA THR A 215 -11.70 4.75 28.62
C THR A 215 -10.89 3.54 29.08
N LEU A 216 -9.97 3.73 30.02
CA LEU A 216 -9.14 2.68 30.59
C LEU A 216 -9.98 1.54 31.18
N GLU A 217 -10.99 1.87 31.99
CA GLU A 217 -11.92 0.90 32.58
C GLU A 217 -12.72 0.14 31.51
N GLU A 218 -13.11 0.81 30.43
CA GLU A 218 -13.83 0.20 29.33
C GLU A 218 -12.98 -0.80 28.54
N VAL A 219 -11.76 -0.39 28.20
CA VAL A 219 -10.78 -1.19 27.46
C VAL A 219 -10.35 -2.42 28.27
N LYS A 220 -10.03 -2.26 29.56
CA LYS A 220 -9.69 -3.37 30.47
C LYS A 220 -10.81 -4.41 30.54
N ARG A 221 -12.07 -3.95 30.60
CA ARG A 221 -13.24 -4.83 30.60
C ARG A 221 -13.37 -5.64 29.31
N ARG A 222 -13.10 -5.02 28.14
CA ARG A 222 -13.10 -5.71 26.84
C ARG A 222 -11.99 -6.78 26.79
N CYS A 223 -10.76 -6.42 27.16
CA CYS A 223 -9.63 -7.34 27.22
C CYS A 223 -9.93 -8.56 28.14
N ALA A 224 -10.48 -8.32 29.33
CA ALA A 224 -10.88 -9.38 30.26
C ALA A 224 -11.97 -10.30 29.68
N LYS A 225 -12.93 -9.74 28.93
CA LYS A 225 -13.98 -10.52 28.24
C LYS A 225 -13.37 -11.44 27.17
N ILE A 226 -12.47 -10.91 26.33
CA ILE A 226 -11.78 -11.68 25.29
C ILE A 226 -10.98 -12.83 25.90
N LYS A 227 -10.16 -12.54 26.93
CA LYS A 227 -9.40 -13.55 27.67
C LYS A 227 -10.29 -14.67 28.21
N LYS A 228 -11.45 -14.31 28.80
CA LYS A 228 -12.42 -15.28 29.33
C LYS A 228 -13.01 -16.17 28.23
N THR A 229 -13.30 -15.61 27.06
CA THR A 229 -13.86 -16.37 25.93
C THR A 229 -12.81 -17.11 25.12
N LYS A 230 -11.53 -16.79 25.29
CA LYS A 230 -10.41 -17.26 24.44
C LYS A 230 -10.70 -17.07 22.94
N TRP A 231 -11.30 -15.94 22.61
CA TRP A 231 -11.60 -15.58 21.24
C TRP A 231 -10.39 -14.86 20.64
N ASP A 232 -9.69 -15.49 19.71
CA ASP A 232 -8.42 -14.99 19.13
C ASP A 232 -8.59 -14.36 17.73
N ALA A 233 -9.75 -14.50 17.09
CA ALA A 233 -9.92 -14.14 15.68
C ALA A 233 -9.74 -12.63 15.36
N HIS A 234 -9.86 -11.73 16.34
CA HIS A 234 -9.79 -10.27 16.16
C HIS A 234 -9.23 -9.57 17.41
N CYS A 235 -8.11 -10.07 17.92
CA CYS A 235 -7.40 -9.45 19.03
C CYS A 235 -5.90 -9.71 18.91
N TRP A 236 -5.08 -8.86 19.52
CA TRP A 236 -3.69 -9.21 19.74
C TRP A 236 -3.58 -10.10 20.97
N HIS A 237 -2.80 -11.19 20.90
CA HIS A 237 -2.58 -12.03 22.07
C HIS A 237 -1.16 -12.61 22.13
N ASN A 238 -0.68 -12.83 23.36
CA ASN A 238 0.58 -13.52 23.62
C ASN A 238 0.50 -14.19 25.00
N GLU A 239 0.65 -15.51 25.04
CA GLU A 239 0.47 -16.31 26.26
C GLU A 239 -0.88 -16.00 26.97
N GLU A 240 -0.82 -15.38 28.14
CA GLU A 240 -1.96 -15.04 28.98
C GLU A 240 -2.50 -13.62 28.74
N VAL A 241 -1.89 -12.86 27.83
CA VAL A 241 -2.29 -11.49 27.47
C VAL A 241 -3.18 -11.52 26.23
N TYR A 242 -4.35 -10.89 26.35
CA TYR A 242 -5.30 -10.67 25.26
C TYR A 242 -5.70 -9.20 25.24
N LEU A 243 -5.46 -8.51 24.13
CA LEU A 243 -5.74 -7.09 23.94
C LEU A 243 -6.79 -6.90 22.85
N ASP A 244 -7.87 -6.22 23.21
CA ASP A 244 -8.91 -5.78 22.29
C ASP A 244 -8.43 -4.63 21.41
N SER A 245 -8.98 -4.51 20.19
CA SER A 245 -8.66 -3.41 19.27
C SER A 245 -8.79 -2.00 19.83
N SER A 246 -9.69 -1.81 20.80
CA SER A 246 -9.84 -0.54 21.51
C SER A 246 -8.57 -0.05 22.21
N VAL A 247 -7.59 -0.94 22.49
CA VAL A 247 -6.28 -0.54 23.02
C VAL A 247 -5.56 0.34 22.00
N TRP A 248 -5.27 -0.18 20.81
CA TRP A 248 -4.52 0.57 19.81
C TRP A 248 -5.39 1.62 19.11
N SER A 249 -6.71 1.48 19.07
CA SER A 249 -7.58 2.56 18.60
C SER A 249 -7.44 3.83 19.44
N TYR A 250 -7.34 3.68 20.78
CA TYR A 250 -7.12 4.84 21.65
C TYR A 250 -5.68 5.34 21.62
N MET A 251 -4.69 4.43 21.54
CA MET A 251 -3.30 4.83 21.31
C MET A 251 -3.17 5.69 20.04
N LEU A 252 -3.71 5.22 18.92
CA LEU A 252 -3.67 5.95 17.65
C LEU A 252 -4.42 7.28 17.72
N LYS A 253 -5.55 7.35 18.45
CA LYS A 253 -6.24 8.63 18.72
C LYS A 253 -5.28 9.64 19.38
N LEU A 254 -4.60 9.22 20.45
CA LEU A 254 -3.66 10.08 21.17
C LEU A 254 -2.45 10.46 20.32
N MET A 255 -1.87 9.50 19.59
CA MET A 255 -0.73 9.73 18.71
C MET A 255 -1.08 10.77 17.64
N PHE A 256 -2.15 10.54 16.87
CA PHE A 256 -2.55 11.40 15.75
C PHE A 256 -3.19 12.73 16.19
N SER A 257 -3.42 12.95 17.49
CA SER A 257 -3.79 14.24 18.06
C SER A 257 -2.63 14.95 18.78
N GLY A 258 -1.41 14.42 18.69
CA GLY A 258 -0.18 15.08 19.16
C GLY A 258 0.39 14.58 20.48
N HIS A 259 -0.07 13.43 21.00
CA HIS A 259 0.30 12.90 22.32
C HIS A 259 0.86 11.48 22.28
N PRO A 260 2.01 11.25 21.61
CA PRO A 260 2.61 9.93 21.53
C PRO A 260 2.99 9.34 22.88
N ASP A 261 3.58 10.13 23.78
CA ASP A 261 3.94 9.65 25.12
C ASP A 261 2.71 9.18 25.91
N GLY A 262 1.62 9.96 25.85
CA GLY A 262 0.34 9.60 26.46
C GLY A 262 -0.25 8.29 25.92
N ALA A 263 0.00 7.96 24.65
CA ALA A 263 -0.43 6.70 24.06
C ALA A 263 0.29 5.49 24.67
N TYR A 264 1.61 5.58 24.89
CA TYR A 264 2.38 4.52 25.53
C TYR A 264 2.14 4.46 27.05
N ASP A 265 1.92 5.60 27.70
CA ASP A 265 1.47 5.63 29.11
C ASP A 265 0.11 4.96 29.28
N PHE A 266 -0.81 5.14 28.33
CA PHE A 266 -2.08 4.44 28.30
C PHE A 266 -1.89 2.93 28.13
N LEU A 267 -1.03 2.49 27.20
CA LEU A 267 -0.69 1.08 27.03
C LEU A 267 -0.13 0.49 28.33
N ASP A 268 0.73 1.23 29.03
CA ASP A 268 1.31 0.81 30.31
C ASP A 268 0.26 0.57 31.38
N GLN A 269 -0.76 1.42 31.44
CA GLN A 269 -1.87 1.30 32.38
C GLN A 269 -2.86 0.19 32.01
N VAL A 270 -3.05 -0.10 30.72
CA VAL A 270 -3.89 -1.20 30.22
C VAL A 270 -3.22 -2.55 30.45
N TRP A 271 -1.88 -2.60 30.34
CA TRP A 271 -1.13 -3.85 30.35
C TRP A 271 -1.39 -4.65 31.64
N PRO A 272 -1.71 -5.95 31.55
CA PRO A 272 -1.97 -6.76 32.75
C PRO A 272 -0.74 -6.82 33.67
N GLU A 273 -0.95 -6.57 34.96
CA GLU A 273 0.12 -6.51 35.96
C GLU A 273 0.90 -7.84 36.02
N GLY A 274 2.23 -7.75 35.95
CA GLY A 274 3.13 -8.91 36.03
C GLY A 274 3.27 -9.73 34.73
N GLU A 275 2.47 -9.46 33.70
CA GLU A 275 2.54 -10.20 32.44
C GLU A 275 3.67 -9.73 31.53
N LYS A 276 4.32 -10.68 30.84
CA LYS A 276 5.36 -10.41 29.84
C LYS A 276 4.75 -10.14 28.46
N GLY A 277 5.58 -9.72 27.51
CA GLY A 277 5.19 -9.61 26.09
C GLY A 277 4.89 -8.19 25.59
N LYS A 278 4.99 -7.16 26.44
CA LYS A 278 4.73 -5.75 26.05
C LYS A 278 5.61 -5.29 24.90
N SER A 279 6.91 -5.57 24.98
CA SER A 279 7.85 -5.24 23.90
C SER A 279 7.53 -5.96 22.59
N SER A 280 6.94 -7.15 22.64
CA SER A 280 6.49 -7.87 21.44
C SER A 280 5.26 -7.21 20.82
N PHE A 281 4.31 -6.75 21.65
CA PHE A 281 3.18 -5.96 21.17
C PHE A 281 3.67 -4.66 20.51
N ILE A 282 4.54 -3.91 21.18
CA ILE A 282 5.08 -2.64 20.65
C ILE A 282 5.79 -2.89 19.31
N TYR A 283 6.68 -3.88 19.24
CA TYR A 283 7.37 -4.23 18.00
C TYR A 283 6.41 -4.62 16.86
N ASP A 284 5.31 -5.32 17.16
CA ASP A 284 4.32 -5.68 16.16
C ASP A 284 3.43 -4.49 15.75
N PHE A 285 3.09 -3.61 16.70
CA PHE A 285 2.31 -2.38 16.50
C PHE A 285 3.07 -1.34 15.66
N GLU A 286 4.37 -1.20 15.88
CA GLU A 286 5.20 -0.21 15.19
C GLU A 286 5.42 -0.55 13.69
N LYS A 287 5.28 -1.82 13.30
CA LYS A 287 5.39 -2.22 11.88
C LYS A 287 4.36 -1.54 10.98
N PRO A 288 3.03 -1.72 11.17
CA PRO A 288 2.04 -1.00 10.38
C PRO A 288 2.13 0.51 10.61
N LEU A 289 2.44 0.96 11.83
CA LEU A 289 2.58 2.39 12.14
C LEU A 289 3.65 3.08 11.27
N ASN A 290 4.82 2.47 11.13
CA ASN A 290 5.93 3.02 10.33
C ASN A 290 5.66 3.03 8.82
N ASN A 291 4.68 2.23 8.38
CA ASN A 291 4.17 2.22 7.01
C ASN A 291 3.03 3.24 6.81
N THR A 292 2.69 4.03 7.82
CA THR A 292 1.75 5.16 7.69
C THR A 292 2.50 6.48 7.54
N ILE A 293 1.76 7.59 7.62
CA ILE A 293 2.30 8.94 7.72
C ILE A 293 2.91 9.28 9.08
N TRP A 294 2.70 8.45 10.10
CA TRP A 294 3.16 8.69 11.47
C TRP A 294 4.64 9.11 11.59
N PRO A 295 5.60 8.50 10.88
CA PRO A 295 7.00 8.91 11.01
C PRO A 295 7.27 10.37 10.60
N ALA A 296 6.43 10.97 9.75
CA ALA A 296 6.52 12.40 9.42
C ALA A 296 5.77 13.29 10.43
N LEU A 297 4.66 12.79 11.01
CA LEU A 297 3.91 13.50 12.06
C LEU A 297 4.69 13.62 13.37
N ALA A 298 5.40 12.56 13.77
CA ALA A 298 6.06 12.48 15.06
C ALA A 298 7.00 13.68 15.38
N PRO A 299 7.96 14.09 14.52
CA PRO A 299 8.81 15.24 14.81
C PRO A 299 8.04 16.56 14.87
N MET A 300 7.01 16.74 14.02
CA MET A 300 6.15 17.93 14.04
C MET A 300 5.36 18.02 15.34
N PHE A 301 4.73 16.91 15.77
CA PHE A 301 4.01 16.88 17.04
C PHE A 301 4.91 17.06 18.25
N ALA A 302 6.13 16.51 18.24
CA ALA A 302 7.10 16.76 19.29
C ALA A 302 7.42 18.27 19.41
N ARG A 303 7.57 18.97 18.28
CA ARG A 303 7.79 20.42 18.26
C ARG A 303 6.57 21.21 18.73
N ILE A 304 5.37 20.85 18.27
CA ILE A 304 4.11 21.47 18.69
C ILE A 304 3.90 21.31 20.20
N ALA A 305 4.07 20.08 20.72
CA ALA A 305 3.92 19.78 22.14
C ALA A 305 4.92 20.56 22.99
N GLN A 306 6.16 20.74 22.51
CA GLN A 306 7.15 21.59 23.19
C GLN A 306 6.65 23.04 23.28
N VAL A 307 6.25 23.64 22.16
CA VAL A 307 5.77 25.04 22.12
C VAL A 307 4.56 25.21 23.05
N LYS A 308 3.56 24.34 22.96
CA LYS A 308 2.34 24.41 23.79
C LYS A 308 2.60 24.16 25.28
N LYS A 309 3.65 23.43 25.62
CA LYS A 309 4.07 23.23 27.02
C LYS A 309 4.73 24.48 27.60
N GLU A 310 5.52 25.18 26.81
CA GLU A 310 6.20 26.41 27.22
C GLU A 310 5.19 27.58 27.32
N ASP A 311 4.31 27.70 26.33
CA ASP A 311 3.20 28.64 26.32
C ASP A 311 1.95 28.02 25.67
N PRO A 312 0.91 27.65 26.45
CA PRO A 312 -0.33 27.11 25.92
C PRO A 312 -1.05 28.03 24.91
N SER A 313 -0.82 29.34 25.01
CA SER A 313 -1.45 30.37 24.16
C SER A 313 -0.64 30.75 22.92
N ALA A 314 0.57 30.20 22.75
CA ALA A 314 1.42 30.51 21.60
C ALA A 314 0.72 30.21 20.26
N SER A 315 0.87 31.12 19.30
CA SER A 315 0.55 30.85 17.88
C SER A 315 1.58 29.87 17.34
N LEU A 316 1.13 28.75 16.79
CA LEU A 316 2.04 27.75 16.23
C LEU A 316 2.69 28.29 14.96
N GLU A 317 1.95 29.09 14.20
CA GLU A 317 2.34 29.69 12.92
C GLU A 317 3.48 30.69 13.10
N GLU A 318 3.50 31.42 14.23
CA GLU A 318 4.57 32.34 14.59
C GLU A 318 5.81 31.61 15.17
N GLU A 319 5.61 30.54 15.95
CA GLU A 319 6.67 29.86 16.71
C GLU A 319 7.36 28.70 15.97
N ILE A 320 6.71 28.13 14.95
CA ILE A 320 7.21 26.96 14.22
C ILE A 320 7.36 27.32 12.75
N THR A 321 8.60 27.60 12.37
CA THR A 321 8.98 27.99 11.01
C THR A 321 9.50 26.82 10.17
N GLN A 322 9.27 25.58 10.59
CA GLN A 322 9.86 24.38 9.98
C GLN A 322 8.77 23.42 9.50
N GLY A 323 9.09 22.59 8.52
CA GLY A 323 8.23 21.52 8.02
C GLY A 323 8.99 20.20 7.83
N VAL A 324 8.33 19.19 7.28
CA VAL A 324 8.88 17.83 7.07
C VAL A 324 8.55 17.34 5.67
N ILE A 325 9.41 16.51 5.10
CA ILE A 325 9.11 15.78 3.86
C ILE A 325 8.98 14.29 4.17
N ARG A 326 7.89 13.66 3.73
CA ARG A 326 7.71 12.21 3.68
C ARG A 326 8.00 11.72 2.27
N ILE A 327 8.91 10.75 2.14
CA ILE A 327 9.40 10.28 0.84
C ILE A 327 9.05 8.81 0.67
N TRP A 328 8.32 8.51 -0.41
CA TRP A 328 7.99 7.17 -0.88
C TRP A 328 8.69 6.88 -2.19
N ALA A 329 9.08 5.62 -2.41
CA ALA A 329 9.72 5.22 -3.65
C ALA A 329 9.35 3.80 -4.04
N TYR A 330 9.27 3.57 -5.36
CA TYR A 330 9.13 2.26 -5.96
C TYR A 330 10.28 2.03 -6.95
N PRO A 331 11.06 0.94 -6.80
CA PRO A 331 10.89 -0.16 -5.85
C PRO A 331 11.23 0.21 -4.38
N GLU A 332 10.82 -0.63 -3.43
CA GLU A 332 11.14 -0.46 -2.01
C GLU A 332 12.65 -0.46 -1.74
N ASN A 333 13.06 0.14 -0.62
CA ASN A 333 14.46 0.31 -0.21
C ASN A 333 15.30 1.12 -1.21
N THR A 334 14.66 1.99 -2.01
CA THR A 334 15.35 2.92 -2.91
C THR A 334 16.11 3.97 -2.10
N LYS A 335 17.37 4.24 -2.47
CA LYS A 335 18.20 5.22 -1.79
C LYS A 335 17.70 6.63 -2.04
N VAL A 336 17.66 7.43 -0.98
CA VAL A 336 17.19 8.81 -0.98
C VAL A 336 18.36 9.73 -0.67
N TYR A 337 18.51 10.78 -1.48
CA TYR A 337 19.42 11.89 -1.25
C TYR A 337 18.64 13.19 -1.19
N LEU A 338 18.94 14.04 -0.21
CA LEU A 338 18.37 15.37 -0.07
C LEU A 338 19.49 16.39 -0.31
N ASN A 339 19.35 17.24 -1.33
CA ASN A 339 20.39 18.18 -1.77
C ASN A 339 21.77 17.50 -1.89
N ASP A 340 21.81 16.38 -2.63
CA ASP A 340 22.95 15.48 -2.84
C ASP A 340 23.50 14.73 -1.60
N GLN A 341 23.01 15.01 -0.40
CA GLN A 341 23.40 14.29 0.81
C GLN A 341 22.57 13.00 0.97
N TYR A 342 23.23 11.87 1.17
CA TYR A 342 22.55 10.60 1.44
C TYR A 342 21.79 10.66 2.77
N LEU A 343 20.50 10.37 2.72
CA LEU A 343 19.60 10.42 3.87
C LEU A 343 19.23 9.02 4.38
N GLY A 344 19.04 8.05 3.48
CA GLY A 344 18.62 6.69 3.84
C GLY A 344 17.94 5.97 2.68
N GLU A 345 17.04 5.06 3.01
CA GLU A 345 16.24 4.27 2.06
C GLU A 345 14.74 4.55 2.28
N ALA A 346 13.99 4.72 1.19
CA ALA A 346 12.56 4.96 1.24
C ALA A 346 11.79 3.66 1.57
N PRO A 347 10.66 3.75 2.29
CA PRO A 347 10.02 4.98 2.75
C PRO A 347 10.70 5.59 3.98
N LEU A 348 10.90 6.91 3.97
CA LEU A 348 11.49 7.64 5.09
C LEU A 348 10.91 9.04 5.24
N SER A 349 11.14 9.67 6.38
CA SER A 349 10.81 11.08 6.62
C SER A 349 12.08 11.85 6.95
N THR A 350 12.12 13.14 6.61
CA THR A 350 13.19 14.04 7.04
C THR A 350 13.03 14.41 8.51
N ASP A 351 14.09 14.94 9.13
CA ASP A 351 13.96 15.79 10.31
C ASP A 351 13.24 17.11 9.96
N LEU A 352 13.07 18.00 10.95
CA LEU A 352 12.53 19.35 10.73
C LEU A 352 13.45 20.17 9.81
N LEU A 353 12.92 20.61 8.68
CA LEU A 353 13.61 21.40 7.68
C LEU A 353 13.18 22.87 7.73
N ALA A 354 14.12 23.77 7.44
CA ALA A 354 13.78 25.16 7.20
C ALA A 354 12.99 25.31 5.88
N PRO A 355 12.19 26.37 5.71
CA PRO A 355 11.35 26.53 4.53
C PRO A 355 12.16 26.71 3.25
N GLY A 356 11.57 26.30 2.14
CA GLY A 356 12.12 26.48 0.80
C GLY A 356 12.25 25.18 0.02
N GLU A 357 12.89 25.28 -1.14
CA GLU A 357 13.02 24.20 -2.12
C GLU A 357 14.13 23.22 -1.77
N TYR A 358 13.80 21.92 -1.81
CA TYR A 358 14.74 20.83 -1.65
C TYR A 358 14.70 19.91 -2.85
N ASN A 359 15.88 19.48 -3.31
CA ASN A 359 16.01 18.48 -4.35
C ASN A 359 16.15 17.10 -3.71
N ILE A 360 15.27 16.18 -4.09
CA ILE A 360 15.25 14.79 -3.67
C ILE A 360 15.68 13.94 -4.85
N ARG A 361 16.85 13.31 -4.77
CA ARG A 361 17.27 12.31 -5.74
C ARG A 361 16.98 10.92 -5.21
N LEU A 362 16.24 10.14 -5.97
CA LEU A 362 16.02 8.72 -5.72
C LEU A 362 16.92 7.90 -6.63
N SER A 363 17.64 6.94 -6.06
CA SER A 363 18.58 6.11 -6.81
C SER A 363 18.48 4.65 -6.40
N GLN A 364 18.34 3.79 -7.40
CA GLN A 364 18.31 2.34 -7.21
C GLN A 364 19.13 1.64 -8.30
N PRO A 365 19.99 0.67 -7.94
CA PRO A 365 20.68 -0.14 -8.93
C PRO A 365 19.70 -0.76 -9.94
N GLY A 366 19.98 -0.62 -11.24
CA GLY A 366 19.13 -1.17 -12.30
C GLY A 366 17.96 -0.28 -12.69
N TYR A 367 17.84 0.91 -12.10
CA TYR A 367 16.83 1.90 -12.43
C TYR A 367 17.46 3.22 -12.86
N TYR A 368 16.72 4.02 -13.61
CA TYR A 368 17.08 5.43 -13.83
C TYR A 368 16.80 6.20 -12.55
N ASP A 369 17.78 6.98 -12.11
CA ASP A 369 17.59 7.91 -11.01
C ASP A 369 16.53 8.95 -11.41
N ILE A 370 15.79 9.44 -10.42
CA ILE A 370 14.84 10.53 -10.63
C ILE A 370 15.11 11.63 -9.59
N ASP A 371 14.95 12.87 -10.04
CA ASP A 371 15.05 14.06 -9.21
C ASP A 371 13.64 14.65 -9.05
N ILE A 372 13.25 14.89 -7.79
CA ILE A 372 11.97 15.49 -7.40
C ILE A 372 12.30 16.78 -6.65
N ASN A 373 11.66 17.88 -7.02
CA ASN A 373 11.72 19.10 -6.21
C ASN A 373 10.52 19.11 -5.27
N ALA A 374 10.76 19.46 -4.01
CA ALA A 374 9.75 19.56 -2.98
C ALA A 374 9.95 20.85 -2.19
N GLU A 375 8.87 21.61 -2.03
CA GLU A 375 8.87 22.81 -1.21
C GLU A 375 8.52 22.45 0.24
N VAL A 376 9.31 22.93 1.19
CA VAL A 376 9.00 22.82 2.62
C VAL A 376 8.23 24.06 3.06
N VAL A 377 6.99 23.84 3.47
CA VAL A 377 6.12 24.85 4.07
C VAL A 377 6.16 24.70 5.60
N PRO A 378 6.30 25.81 6.38
CA PRO A 378 6.21 25.77 7.83
C PRO A 378 4.95 25.04 8.31
N LEU A 379 5.04 24.30 9.42
CA LEU A 379 3.95 23.54 10.03
C LEU A 379 3.38 22.37 9.24
N HIS A 380 3.87 22.12 8.03
CA HIS A 380 3.30 21.15 7.12
C HIS A 380 4.21 19.96 6.87
N ILE A 381 3.59 18.87 6.40
CA ILE A 381 4.27 17.71 5.84
C ILE A 381 4.02 17.69 4.33
N GLN A 382 5.10 17.80 3.57
CA GLN A 382 5.11 17.57 2.13
C GLN A 382 5.28 16.08 1.86
N GLU A 383 4.45 15.51 1.00
CA GLU A 383 4.65 14.15 0.49
C GLU A 383 5.33 14.19 -0.88
N ALA A 384 6.32 13.31 -1.06
CA ALA A 384 7.01 13.11 -2.32
C ALA A 384 7.02 11.61 -2.67
N GLU A 385 6.43 11.25 -3.80
CA GLU A 385 6.45 9.87 -4.31
C GLU A 385 7.24 9.78 -5.61
N GLY A 386 8.11 8.80 -5.69
CA GLY A 386 8.89 8.51 -6.89
C GLY A 386 8.74 7.08 -7.39
N ARG A 387 8.37 6.92 -8.67
CA ARG A 387 8.35 5.61 -9.34
C ARG A 387 9.48 5.54 -10.35
N LEU A 388 10.54 4.82 -9.99
CA LEU A 388 11.73 4.74 -10.83
C LEU A 388 11.45 3.83 -12.04
N LYS A 389 11.92 4.26 -13.21
CA LYS A 389 11.84 3.44 -14.42
C LYS A 389 13.02 2.47 -14.45
N GLN A 390 12.74 1.18 -14.53
CA GLN A 390 13.76 0.16 -14.68
C GLN A 390 14.56 0.42 -15.96
N LYS A 391 15.89 0.31 -15.87
CA LYS A 391 16.77 0.34 -17.04
C LYS A 391 16.49 -0.92 -17.85
N VAL A 392 15.94 -0.76 -19.04
CA VAL A 392 15.75 -1.88 -19.95
C VAL A 392 17.13 -2.27 -20.49
N GLY A 393 17.56 -3.49 -20.18
CA GLY A 393 18.81 -4.05 -20.68
C GLY A 393 18.62 -4.75 -22.03
N ASN A 394 19.56 -4.54 -22.94
CA ASN A 394 19.89 -5.53 -23.97
C ASN A 394 20.95 -6.50 -23.41
N SER A 395 20.78 -6.95 -22.17
CA SER A 395 21.73 -7.87 -21.55
C SER A 395 21.47 -9.29 -22.08
N THR A 396 22.53 -9.98 -22.47
CA THR A 396 22.46 -11.38 -22.88
C THR A 396 22.99 -12.29 -21.77
N LEU A 397 22.23 -13.31 -21.39
CA LEU A 397 22.73 -14.41 -20.57
C LEU A 397 23.15 -15.60 -21.43
N PHE A 398 24.34 -16.11 -21.16
CA PHE A 398 24.82 -17.39 -21.63
C PHE A 398 24.77 -18.38 -20.48
N ILE A 399 23.95 -19.42 -20.62
CA ILE A 399 23.64 -20.34 -19.54
C ILE A 399 24.08 -21.74 -19.94
N SER A 400 24.95 -22.35 -19.15
CA SER A 400 25.43 -23.71 -19.36
C SER A 400 25.35 -24.52 -18.05
N SER A 401 25.38 -25.84 -18.17
CA SER A 401 25.38 -26.76 -17.03
C SER A 401 26.36 -27.90 -17.23
N THR A 402 26.85 -28.45 -16.13
CA THR A 402 27.67 -29.67 -16.10
C THR A 402 27.02 -30.68 -15.15
N PRO A 403 26.53 -31.84 -15.65
CA PRO A 403 26.49 -32.24 -17.05
C PRO A 403 25.50 -31.42 -17.90
N GLU A 404 25.79 -31.32 -19.20
CA GLU A 404 24.97 -30.57 -20.16
C GLU A 404 23.54 -31.12 -20.28
N LYS A 405 22.65 -30.34 -20.90
CA LYS A 405 21.24 -30.66 -21.14
C LYS A 405 20.43 -30.78 -19.85
N ALA A 406 20.64 -29.86 -18.93
CA ALA A 406 19.69 -29.57 -17.87
C ALA A 406 18.63 -28.59 -18.39
N GLU A 407 17.38 -28.77 -17.97
CA GLU A 407 16.30 -27.79 -18.12
C GLU A 407 16.61 -26.59 -17.24
N ALA A 408 16.42 -25.38 -17.77
CA ALA A 408 16.70 -24.13 -17.08
C ALA A 408 15.42 -23.28 -16.98
N PHE A 409 15.27 -22.63 -15.83
CA PHE A 409 14.17 -21.73 -15.51
C PHE A 409 14.73 -20.41 -15.03
N LEU A 410 14.27 -19.29 -15.59
CA LEU A 410 14.61 -17.93 -15.15
C LEU A 410 13.35 -17.31 -14.54
N ASP A 411 13.44 -16.88 -13.28
CA ASP A 411 12.32 -16.33 -12.51
C ASP A 411 11.07 -17.24 -12.62
N ASP A 412 11.26 -18.52 -12.32
CA ASP A 412 10.26 -19.60 -12.37
C ASP A 412 9.67 -19.90 -13.77
N THR A 413 10.16 -19.23 -14.81
CA THR A 413 9.73 -19.45 -16.20
C THR A 413 10.71 -20.36 -16.93
N TYR A 414 10.22 -21.45 -17.52
CA TYR A 414 11.05 -22.34 -18.35
C TYR A 414 11.61 -21.60 -19.56
N ILE A 415 12.94 -21.54 -19.67
CA ILE A 415 13.65 -20.83 -20.75
C ILE A 415 14.29 -21.78 -21.77
N GLY A 416 14.39 -23.08 -21.47
CA GLY A 416 14.90 -24.09 -22.39
C GLY A 416 15.88 -25.07 -21.76
N VAL A 417 16.67 -25.72 -22.61
CA VAL A 417 17.67 -26.72 -22.20
C VAL A 417 19.07 -26.18 -22.46
N THR A 418 19.97 -26.36 -21.50
CA THR A 418 21.36 -25.88 -21.56
C THR A 418 22.23 -26.67 -22.57
N PRO A 419 23.22 -26.02 -23.23
CA PRO A 419 23.52 -24.59 -23.15
C PRO A 419 22.54 -23.73 -23.97
N LEU A 420 22.15 -22.57 -23.44
CA LEU A 420 21.26 -21.63 -24.14
C LEU A 420 21.68 -20.16 -23.95
N LYS A 421 21.20 -19.33 -24.87
CA LYS A 421 21.37 -17.88 -24.88
C LYS A 421 20.00 -17.22 -24.69
N VAL A 422 19.89 -16.30 -23.74
CA VAL A 422 18.68 -15.52 -23.46
C VAL A 422 19.00 -14.04 -23.64
N ASP A 423 18.28 -13.38 -24.54
CA ASP A 423 18.49 -11.96 -24.88
C ASP A 423 17.45 -11.06 -24.20
N LYS A 424 17.80 -9.76 -24.09
CA LYS A 424 16.91 -8.69 -23.59
C LYS A 424 16.40 -8.94 -22.17
N ILE A 425 17.29 -9.44 -21.32
CA ILE A 425 16.93 -9.63 -19.92
C ILE A 425 16.97 -8.28 -19.22
N LEU A 426 15.94 -8.04 -18.41
CA LEU A 426 15.83 -6.83 -17.59
C LEU A 426 17.01 -6.75 -16.62
N SER A 427 17.44 -5.54 -16.26
CA SER A 427 18.46 -5.41 -15.21
C SER A 427 17.80 -5.54 -13.84
N GLY A 428 18.39 -6.32 -12.94
CA GLY A 428 17.80 -6.57 -11.63
C GLY A 428 18.29 -7.87 -11.02
N MET A 429 17.69 -8.25 -9.89
CA MET A 429 17.86 -9.58 -9.31
C MET A 429 17.05 -10.59 -10.10
N HIS A 430 17.69 -11.70 -10.47
CA HIS A 430 17.06 -12.83 -11.14
C HIS A 430 17.38 -14.13 -10.40
N SER A 431 16.48 -15.10 -10.47
CA SER A 431 16.73 -16.48 -10.04
C SER A 431 16.88 -17.40 -11.25
N LEU A 432 17.89 -18.26 -11.24
CA LEU A 432 18.01 -19.38 -12.16
C LEU A 432 17.87 -20.69 -11.40
N ALA A 433 17.01 -21.57 -11.90
CA ALA A 433 16.89 -22.94 -11.44
C ALA A 433 17.25 -23.91 -12.58
N PHE A 434 17.93 -25.00 -12.24
CA PHE A 434 18.33 -26.03 -13.18
C PHE A 434 17.82 -27.38 -12.70
N MET A 435 17.14 -28.09 -13.60
CA MET A 435 16.59 -29.42 -13.34
C MET A 435 17.17 -30.42 -14.33
N LYS A 436 17.63 -31.56 -13.81
CA LYS A 436 18.10 -32.67 -14.63
C LYS A 436 17.78 -34.00 -13.94
N PRO A 437 17.19 -34.99 -14.64
CA PRO A 437 16.93 -36.30 -14.07
C PRO A 437 18.21 -36.94 -13.50
N GLY A 438 18.14 -37.42 -12.26
CA GLY A 438 19.28 -37.99 -11.53
C GLY A 438 20.22 -36.97 -10.87
N TYR A 439 19.84 -35.68 -10.83
CA TYR A 439 20.60 -34.61 -10.18
C TYR A 439 19.70 -33.81 -9.23
N HIS A 440 20.30 -33.23 -8.18
CA HIS A 440 19.59 -32.31 -7.29
C HIS A 440 19.23 -31.00 -8.01
N LEU A 441 18.12 -30.38 -7.60
CA LEU A 441 17.75 -29.03 -8.03
C LEU A 441 18.88 -28.06 -7.68
N TYR A 442 19.39 -27.33 -8.67
CA TYR A 442 20.38 -26.28 -8.46
C TYR A 442 19.70 -24.92 -8.64
N GLU A 443 19.78 -24.07 -7.62
CA GLU A 443 19.24 -22.71 -7.66
C GLU A 443 20.33 -21.68 -7.42
N LYS A 444 20.25 -20.56 -8.16
CA LYS A 444 21.20 -19.45 -8.02
C LYS A 444 20.50 -18.13 -8.26
N THR A 445 20.62 -17.23 -7.29
CA THR A 445 20.25 -15.82 -7.47
C THR A 445 21.47 -15.00 -7.90
N PHE A 446 21.26 -14.04 -8.79
CA PHE A 446 22.32 -13.16 -9.27
C PHE A 446 21.73 -11.83 -9.75
N TYR A 447 22.58 -10.81 -9.79
CA TYR A 447 22.20 -9.49 -10.28
C TYR A 447 22.65 -9.29 -11.73
N ILE A 448 21.77 -8.85 -12.61
CA ILE A 448 22.10 -8.44 -13.99
C ILE A 448 22.23 -6.93 -14.02
N TYR A 449 23.42 -6.45 -14.41
CA TYR A 449 23.62 -5.03 -14.65
C TYR A 449 23.07 -4.63 -16.04
N PRO A 450 22.64 -3.37 -16.22
CA PRO A 450 22.17 -2.89 -17.51
C PRO A 450 23.25 -3.02 -18.60
N ALA A 451 22.86 -3.54 -19.77
CA ALA A 451 23.70 -3.64 -20.98
C ALA A 451 25.01 -4.43 -20.77
N THR A 452 24.99 -5.44 -19.89
CA THR A 452 26.12 -6.34 -19.67
C THR A 452 25.77 -7.78 -20.04
N ASP A 453 26.61 -8.42 -20.83
CA ASP A 453 26.55 -9.86 -21.06
C ASP A 453 27.11 -10.60 -19.86
N ARG A 454 26.48 -11.73 -19.50
CA ARG A 454 26.91 -12.54 -18.35
C ARG A 454 26.81 -14.03 -18.68
N GLU A 455 27.83 -14.77 -18.28
CA GLU A 455 27.87 -16.23 -18.38
C GLU A 455 27.63 -16.86 -17.00
N ILE A 456 26.78 -17.88 -16.96
CA ILE A 456 26.49 -18.67 -15.77
C ILE A 456 26.67 -20.14 -16.12
N ILE A 457 27.58 -20.79 -15.40
CA ILE A 457 27.82 -22.22 -15.47
C ILE A 457 27.32 -22.82 -14.16
N ALA A 458 26.39 -23.77 -14.25
CA ALA A 458 25.90 -24.55 -13.11
C ALA A 458 26.60 -25.92 -13.05
N GLU A 459 27.21 -26.24 -11.91
CA GLU A 459 27.75 -27.58 -11.65
C GLU A 459 26.71 -28.35 -10.83
N LEU A 460 26.11 -29.39 -11.44
CA LEU A 460 25.02 -30.14 -10.84
C LEU A 460 25.56 -31.34 -10.07
N GLU A 461 25.01 -31.57 -8.88
CA GLU A 461 25.36 -32.69 -8.03
C GLU A 461 24.42 -33.88 -8.29
N GLU A 462 24.99 -35.06 -8.53
CA GLU A 462 24.23 -36.30 -8.75
C GLU A 462 23.41 -36.68 -7.52
N ASP A 463 22.13 -36.96 -7.73
CA ASP A 463 21.26 -37.53 -6.72
C ASP A 463 21.45 -39.06 -6.68
N LYS A 464 22.32 -39.51 -5.78
CA LYS A 464 22.66 -40.93 -5.60
C LYS A 464 21.56 -41.77 -4.94
N SER A 465 20.39 -41.19 -4.68
CA SER A 465 19.26 -41.90 -4.10
C SER A 465 18.41 -42.69 -5.11
N VAL A 466 18.65 -42.52 -6.42
CA VAL A 466 17.89 -43.19 -7.50
C VAL A 466 18.82 -44.00 -8.43
N PRO A 467 18.76 -45.35 -8.44
CA PRO A 467 19.51 -46.17 -9.39
C PRO A 467 19.05 -45.95 -10.84
N ILE A 468 19.99 -45.65 -11.74
CA ILE A 468 19.77 -45.37 -13.18
C ILE A 468 19.18 -46.58 -13.94
N ASP A 469 19.22 -47.78 -13.36
CA ASP A 469 18.78 -49.02 -14.00
C ASP A 469 17.24 -49.19 -14.09
N GLU A 470 16.43 -48.38 -13.41
CA GLU A 470 14.96 -48.47 -13.51
C GLU A 470 14.34 -47.64 -14.65
N VAL A 471 15.12 -46.78 -15.33
CA VAL A 471 14.56 -45.83 -16.31
C VAL A 471 14.47 -46.40 -17.75
N ILE A 472 15.11 -47.55 -18.05
CA ILE A 472 15.17 -48.09 -19.43
C ILE A 472 14.08 -49.13 -19.74
N SER A 473 13.20 -49.51 -18.80
CA SER A 473 12.13 -50.47 -19.12
C SER A 473 10.77 -50.20 -18.45
N MET A 474 10.28 -48.96 -18.49
CA MET A 474 8.89 -48.69 -18.11
C MET A 474 8.01 -48.53 -19.37
N PRO A 475 6.96 -49.34 -19.56
CA PRO A 475 5.96 -49.07 -20.58
C PRO A 475 5.22 -47.78 -20.23
N LEU A 476 4.77 -47.04 -21.25
CA LEU A 476 4.15 -45.71 -21.19
C LEU A 476 2.99 -45.54 -20.17
N ILE A 477 2.47 -46.63 -19.61
CA ILE A 477 1.34 -46.67 -18.69
C ILE A 477 1.75 -46.30 -17.25
N ASP A 478 2.98 -46.59 -16.84
CA ASP A 478 3.41 -46.34 -15.45
C ASP A 478 3.91 -44.89 -15.22
N LEU A 479 4.26 -44.17 -16.29
CA LEU A 479 4.61 -42.74 -16.23
C LEU A 479 3.40 -41.85 -15.84
N ILE A 480 2.18 -42.31 -16.10
CA ILE A 480 0.93 -41.59 -15.80
C ILE A 480 0.56 -41.70 -14.30
N LEU A 481 0.99 -42.76 -13.62
CA LEU A 481 0.69 -42.99 -12.20
C LEU A 481 1.61 -42.21 -11.24
N ILE A 482 2.83 -41.85 -11.68
CA ILE A 482 3.76 -41.03 -10.89
C ILE A 482 3.42 -39.53 -11.01
N LEU A 483 2.80 -39.10 -12.11
CA LEU A 483 2.36 -37.70 -12.31
C LEU A 483 1.01 -37.35 -11.66
N LEU A 484 0.32 -38.30 -11.01
CA LEU A 484 -1.04 -38.11 -10.46
C LEU A 484 -1.21 -38.52 -8.98
N MET A 485 -0.13 -38.72 -8.23
CA MET A 485 -0.13 -38.78 -6.76
C MET A 485 0.47 -37.51 -6.19
#